data_AF-A0A5E3WNS6-F1
#
_entry.id   AF-A0A5E3WNS6-F1
#
_cell.length_a   1.000
_cell.length_b   1.000
_cell.length_c   1.000
_cell.angle_alpha   90.00
_cell.angle_beta   90.00
_cell.angle_gamma   90.00
#
_symmetry.space_group_name_H-M   'P 1'
#
loop_
_entity.id
_entity.type
_entity.pdbx_description
1 polymer ?
#
loop_
_entity_poly.entity_id
_entity_poly.type
_entity_poly.pdbx_seq_one_letter_code
_entity_poly.pdbx_strand_id
1 'polypeptide(L)'
;MSTPKAIETMPPLWARDLLSDPSRTVDEVYATAGYLKEPLREVDELLRRDPHGFIRVWLTAYRERSPCGLRNPVLWGLTRTLSVFAHSALIPIDIEVADTRYRPSKPWLNLLDAGLCSLCLEAVSSEDFFNEFSNWVLDMMKVMEAILGCFQAGPRFMQEKSRLCDDICELALGVWERCSTHRDIFIDGNRLERAAPGVPRQLRMLLRNMLGSYLHAKRDVLTYHPDSPEFLSTRELYLMCWFYRDEPWRDAFEMLGTVVFASLIEEHDELRRFIEQEVFLKYGAESYLKRLTVTVETVDTNDPNCHPLLASCIALQRTVLTHEGFRPYLLSSGLVRSLCEMVRREGRRQNIPPDHAHLHLLIIKSVQGILSYLTKYVSECIAALVREHDVLDIIARGILTLCSSPLEYVDTLASVEICGVYEDVGRTLAARSTKNSLRKDYKRRLRREWYPLLKSLDSVIAQQRIS
;
A
#
# COMPACT_ATOMS: atom_id res chain seq x y z
N MET A 1 -26.00 6.21 -5.73
CA MET A 1 -25.93 4.77 -5.39
C MET A 1 -25.93 4.68 -3.88
N SER A 2 -26.94 4.05 -3.29
CA SER A 2 -26.95 3.76 -1.85
C SER A 2 -25.81 2.78 -1.58
N THR A 3 -24.86 3.17 -0.73
CA THR A 3 -23.85 2.24 -0.22
C THR A 3 -24.57 0.98 0.29
N PRO A 4 -24.13 -0.23 -0.09
CA PRO A 4 -24.72 -1.45 0.43
C PRO A 4 -24.77 -1.33 1.95
N LYS A 5 -25.96 -1.48 2.54
CA LYS A 5 -26.11 -1.49 4.00
C LYS A 5 -25.21 -2.61 4.50
N ALA A 6 -24.09 -2.24 5.12
CA ALA A 6 -23.20 -3.20 5.77
C ALA A 6 -24.09 -4.09 6.65
N ILE A 7 -24.05 -5.39 6.41
CA ILE A 7 -24.73 -6.35 7.29
C ILE A 7 -24.21 -6.04 8.69
N GLU A 8 -25.10 -5.64 9.57
CA GLU A 8 -24.73 -5.22 10.91
C GLU A 8 -24.25 -6.44 11.71
N THR A 9 -22.97 -6.77 11.59
CA THR A 9 -22.31 -7.79 12.40
C THR A 9 -22.39 -7.36 13.86
N MET A 10 -23.10 -8.13 14.70
CA MET A 10 -23.22 -7.78 16.11
C MET A 10 -21.82 -7.63 16.74
N PRO A 11 -21.61 -6.68 17.69
CA PRO A 11 -20.32 -6.55 18.35
C PRO A 11 -19.92 -7.88 19.00
N PRO A 12 -18.61 -8.17 19.11
CA PRO A 12 -18.12 -9.27 19.92
C PRO A 12 -18.73 -9.22 21.33
N LEU A 13 -18.95 -10.38 21.95
CA LEU A 13 -19.62 -10.47 23.25
C LEU A 13 -18.96 -9.56 24.30
N TRP A 14 -17.62 -9.58 24.36
CA TRP A 14 -16.85 -8.73 25.27
C TRP A 14 -17.06 -7.22 25.03
N ALA A 15 -17.32 -6.82 23.78
CA ALA A 15 -17.55 -5.43 23.41
C ALA A 15 -18.99 -4.98 23.72
N ARG A 16 -19.96 -5.90 23.79
CA ARG A 16 -21.35 -5.55 24.16
C ARG A 16 -21.45 -5.07 25.60
N ASP A 17 -20.71 -5.70 26.50
CA ASP A 17 -20.65 -5.29 27.91
C ASP A 17 -20.04 -3.89 28.06
N LEU A 18 -19.03 -3.56 27.25
CA LEU A 18 -18.44 -2.22 27.16
C LEU A 18 -19.43 -1.19 26.61
N LEU A 19 -20.07 -1.51 25.48
CA LEU A 19 -20.95 -0.58 24.78
C LEU A 19 -22.28 -0.35 25.51
N SER A 20 -22.67 -1.25 26.42
CA SER A 20 -23.89 -1.13 27.22
C SER A 20 -23.73 -0.28 28.47
N ASP A 21 -22.51 -0.10 28.98
CA ASP A 21 -22.20 0.75 30.14
C ASP A 21 -21.14 1.81 29.77
N PRO A 22 -21.56 2.99 29.28
CA PRO A 22 -20.64 4.06 28.89
C PRO A 22 -19.89 4.69 30.08
N SER A 23 -20.22 4.31 31.33
CA SER A 23 -19.50 4.78 32.52
C SER A 23 -18.20 4.02 32.77
N ARG A 24 -18.05 2.82 32.19
CA ARG A 24 -16.83 2.01 32.33
C ARG A 24 -15.70 2.54 31.48
N THR A 25 -14.53 2.67 32.09
CA THR A 25 -13.31 3.02 31.37
C THR A 25 -12.68 1.79 30.73
N VAL A 26 -11.89 1.99 29.66
CA VAL A 26 -11.12 0.92 29.00
C VAL A 26 -10.18 0.22 30.00
N ASP A 27 -9.58 0.96 30.93
CA ASP A 27 -8.70 0.41 31.97
C ASP A 27 -9.44 -0.51 32.96
N GLU A 28 -10.67 -0.17 33.34
CA GLU A 28 -11.51 -1.02 34.19
C GLU A 28 -11.87 -2.33 33.49
N VAL A 29 -12.05 -2.29 32.17
CA VAL A 29 -12.27 -3.49 31.39
C VAL A 29 -11.00 -4.33 31.32
N TYR A 30 -9.82 -3.74 31.11
CA TYR A 30 -8.56 -4.48 31.18
C TYR A 30 -8.35 -5.16 32.53
N ALA A 31 -8.66 -4.46 33.62
CA ALA A 31 -8.61 -5.02 34.97
C ALA A 31 -9.63 -6.16 35.17
N THR A 32 -10.88 -5.97 34.74
CA THR A 32 -11.95 -6.99 34.80
C THR A 32 -11.60 -8.23 34.01
N ALA A 33 -10.90 -8.00 32.90
CA ALA A 33 -10.48 -9.00 31.99
C ALA A 33 -9.35 -9.86 32.61
N GLY A 34 -8.50 -9.25 33.44
CA GLY A 34 -7.26 -9.85 33.90
C GLY A 34 -6.15 -9.75 32.85
N TYR A 35 -6.23 -8.74 31.98
CA TYR A 35 -5.19 -8.46 30.99
C TYR A 35 -4.05 -7.69 31.63
N LEU A 36 -2.87 -8.30 31.66
CA LEU A 36 -1.69 -7.69 32.27
C LEU A 36 -1.06 -6.68 31.31
N LYS A 37 -0.74 -5.48 31.82
CA LYS A 37 0.01 -4.48 31.04
C LYS A 37 1.46 -4.92 30.84
N GLU A 38 2.05 -5.50 31.87
CA GLU A 38 3.44 -5.95 31.91
C GLU A 38 3.56 -7.47 31.64
N PRO A 39 4.65 -7.91 30.99
CA PRO A 39 4.94 -9.31 30.79
C PRO A 39 5.25 -10.01 32.13
N LEU A 40 4.83 -11.28 32.25
CA LEU A 40 5.14 -12.10 33.41
C LEU A 40 6.58 -12.63 33.33
N ARG A 41 7.42 -12.27 34.30
CA ARG A 41 8.83 -12.69 34.35
C ARG A 41 9.02 -14.21 34.33
N GLU A 42 8.20 -14.95 35.08
CA GLU A 42 8.25 -16.42 35.12
C GLU A 42 7.96 -17.04 33.74
N VAL A 43 7.07 -16.41 32.97
CA VAL A 43 6.74 -16.83 31.61
C VAL A 43 7.89 -16.52 30.65
N ASP A 44 8.54 -15.36 30.79
CA ASP A 44 9.71 -14.99 29.98
C ASP A 44 10.89 -15.95 30.26
N GLU A 45 11.10 -16.32 31.51
CA GLU A 45 12.09 -17.34 31.91
C GLU A 45 11.76 -18.72 31.32
N LEU A 46 10.48 -19.13 31.35
CA LEU A 46 10.04 -20.38 30.73
C LEU A 46 10.27 -20.38 29.21
N LEU A 47 9.86 -19.30 28.54
CA LEU A 47 10.00 -19.11 27.10
C LEU A 47 11.47 -19.25 26.66
N ARG A 48 12.41 -18.67 27.41
CA ARG A 48 13.85 -18.74 27.09
C ARG A 48 14.48 -20.09 27.42
N ARG A 49 14.06 -20.72 28.52
CA ARG A 49 14.68 -21.96 29.04
C ARG A 49 14.13 -23.22 28.39
N ASP A 50 12.81 -23.29 28.18
CA ASP A 50 12.10 -24.42 27.60
C ASP A 50 11.01 -23.95 26.61
N PRO A 51 11.39 -23.57 25.38
CA PRO A 51 10.47 -23.12 24.33
C PRO A 51 9.36 -24.14 24.05
N HIS A 52 9.65 -25.44 24.02
CA HIS A 52 8.64 -26.48 23.80
C HIS A 52 7.66 -26.56 24.96
N GLY A 53 8.13 -26.45 26.20
CA GLY A 53 7.29 -26.38 27.39
C GLY A 53 6.36 -25.17 27.35
N PHE A 54 6.89 -24.00 26.98
CA PHE A 54 6.09 -22.79 26.79
C PHE A 54 4.96 -23.00 25.75
N ILE A 55 5.29 -23.52 24.55
CA ILE A 55 4.31 -23.78 23.49
C ILE A 55 3.21 -24.75 23.97
N ARG A 56 3.56 -25.82 24.69
CA ARG A 56 2.56 -26.76 25.25
C ARG A 56 1.63 -26.10 26.27
N VAL A 57 2.18 -25.30 27.20
CA VAL A 57 1.40 -24.60 28.21
C VAL A 57 0.47 -23.59 27.55
N TRP A 58 0.97 -22.85 26.54
CA TRP A 58 0.14 -21.92 25.77
C TRP A 58 -1.01 -22.62 25.05
N LEU A 59 -0.75 -23.71 24.32
CA LEU A 59 -1.79 -24.47 23.61
C LEU A 59 -2.84 -25.05 24.55
N THR A 60 -2.42 -25.53 25.72
CA THR A 60 -3.34 -26.02 26.76
C THR A 60 -4.26 -24.89 27.22
N ALA A 61 -3.69 -23.73 27.58
CA ALA A 61 -4.46 -22.56 27.98
C ALA A 61 -5.38 -22.04 26.88
N TYR A 62 -4.96 -22.11 25.60
CA TYR A 62 -5.78 -21.71 24.46
C TYR A 62 -6.98 -22.62 24.25
N ARG A 63 -6.80 -23.94 24.41
CA ARG A 63 -7.87 -24.94 24.23
C ARG A 63 -8.86 -24.97 25.39
N GLU A 64 -8.40 -24.67 26.61
CA GLU A 64 -9.23 -24.58 27.82
C GLU A 64 -9.92 -23.23 27.99
N ARG A 65 -9.59 -22.24 27.16
CA ARG A 65 -10.14 -20.89 27.25
C ARG A 65 -11.66 -20.88 27.08
N SER A 66 -12.31 -19.86 27.64
CA SER A 66 -13.67 -19.50 27.21
C SER A 66 -13.56 -18.72 25.90
N PRO A 67 -14.00 -19.27 24.74
CA PRO A 67 -13.92 -18.56 23.46
C PRO A 67 -14.70 -17.25 23.49
N CYS A 68 -14.14 -16.20 22.89
CA CYS A 68 -14.67 -14.83 22.94
C CYS A 68 -14.88 -14.27 24.37
N GLY A 69 -14.33 -14.95 25.37
CA GLY A 69 -14.52 -14.63 26.77
C GLY A 69 -13.61 -13.49 27.22
N LEU A 70 -14.14 -12.60 28.04
CA LEU A 70 -13.36 -11.54 28.68
C LEU A 70 -12.46 -12.05 29.80
N ARG A 71 -12.43 -13.33 30.18
CA ARG A 71 -11.59 -13.77 31.32
C ARG A 71 -10.79 -15.00 30.99
N ASN A 72 -9.61 -14.79 30.41
CA ASN A 72 -8.63 -15.83 30.14
C ASN A 72 -7.22 -15.39 30.60
N PRO A 73 -7.03 -15.06 31.90
CA PRO A 73 -5.85 -14.35 32.38
C PRO A 73 -4.53 -15.10 32.14
N VAL A 74 -4.53 -16.43 32.24
CA VAL A 74 -3.35 -17.26 31.96
C VAL A 74 -2.94 -17.13 30.50
N LEU A 75 -3.86 -17.38 29.57
CA LEU A 75 -3.61 -17.26 28.13
C LEU A 75 -3.12 -15.87 27.76
N TRP A 76 -3.72 -14.82 28.33
CA TRP A 76 -3.34 -13.45 28.03
C TRP A 76 -1.99 -13.06 28.57
N GLY A 77 -1.65 -13.49 29.79
CA GLY A 77 -0.29 -13.31 30.32
C GLY A 77 0.75 -14.00 29.43
N LEU A 78 0.46 -15.21 28.96
CA LEU A 78 1.35 -15.95 28.06
C LEU A 78 1.52 -15.24 26.70
N THR A 79 0.43 -14.85 26.05
CA THR A 79 0.47 -14.13 24.77
C THR A 79 1.12 -12.76 24.91
N ARG A 80 0.86 -12.02 25.99
CA ARG A 80 1.46 -10.72 26.25
C ARG A 80 2.98 -10.83 26.34
N THR A 81 3.47 -11.78 27.14
CA THR A 81 4.92 -12.01 27.27
C THR A 81 5.54 -12.41 25.93
N LEU A 82 4.89 -13.31 25.18
CA LEU A 82 5.35 -13.72 23.85
C LEU A 82 5.39 -12.55 22.86
N SER A 83 4.40 -11.66 22.91
CA SER A 83 4.32 -10.48 22.05
C SER A 83 5.42 -9.45 22.34
N VAL A 84 5.71 -9.19 23.63
CA VAL A 84 6.84 -8.32 24.03
C VAL A 84 8.17 -8.93 23.57
N PHE A 85 8.31 -10.26 23.69
CA PHE A 85 9.47 -10.98 23.20
C PHE A 85 9.60 -10.91 21.67
N ALA A 86 8.49 -11.09 20.94
CA ALA A 86 8.41 -10.99 19.48
C ALA A 86 8.79 -9.60 18.96
N HIS A 87 8.33 -8.53 19.63
CA HIS A 87 8.72 -7.17 19.29
C HIS A 87 10.24 -6.96 19.39
N SER A 88 10.86 -7.52 20.42
CA SER A 88 12.33 -7.47 20.59
C SER A 88 13.07 -8.27 19.51
N ALA A 89 12.41 -9.25 18.88
CA ALA A 89 12.98 -9.99 17.75
C ALA A 89 13.04 -9.14 16.48
N LEU A 90 12.08 -8.24 16.24
CA LEU A 90 11.98 -7.41 15.03
C LEU A 90 12.94 -6.22 14.97
N ILE A 91 13.59 -5.85 16.08
CA ILE A 91 14.47 -4.68 16.13
C ILE A 91 15.70 -4.96 15.24
N PRO A 92 15.92 -4.17 14.16
CA PRO A 92 17.14 -4.28 13.38
C PRO A 92 18.33 -4.03 14.30
N ILE A 93 19.34 -4.91 14.27
CA ILE A 93 20.57 -4.63 14.99
C ILE A 93 21.25 -3.51 14.19
N ASP A 94 21.28 -2.30 14.76
CA ASP A 94 22.03 -1.15 14.24
C ASP A 94 23.52 -1.51 14.16
N ILE A 95 23.93 -2.09 13.04
CA ILE A 95 25.31 -2.31 12.67
C ILE A 95 25.51 -1.46 11.42
N GLU A 96 26.34 -0.43 11.50
CA GLU A 96 26.55 0.62 10.48
C GLU A 96 27.16 0.13 9.14
N VAL A 97 26.95 -1.13 8.74
CA VAL A 97 27.59 -1.76 7.58
C VAL A 97 26.52 -2.17 6.58
N ALA A 98 26.70 -1.81 5.32
CA ALA A 98 25.79 -1.96 4.18
C ALA A 98 25.29 -3.39 3.82
N ASP A 99 25.44 -4.37 4.71
CA ASP A 99 24.89 -5.74 4.62
C ASP A 99 24.13 -6.10 5.92
N THR A 100 23.32 -5.18 6.44
CA THR A 100 22.42 -5.38 7.59
C THR A 100 21.22 -6.24 7.24
N ARG A 101 21.47 -7.48 6.82
CA ARG A 101 20.40 -8.48 6.76
C ARG A 101 19.97 -8.80 8.18
N TYR A 102 18.68 -8.64 8.44
CA TYR A 102 18.02 -9.07 9.66
C TYR A 102 18.42 -10.53 9.97
N ARG A 103 18.80 -10.82 11.21
CA ARG A 103 19.06 -12.19 11.65
C ARG A 103 18.22 -12.49 12.88
N PRO A 104 17.24 -13.40 12.78
CA PRO A 104 16.44 -13.75 13.94
C PRO A 104 17.33 -14.27 15.07
N SER A 105 17.07 -13.82 16.29
CA SER A 105 17.85 -14.24 17.46
C SER A 105 17.72 -15.75 17.71
N LYS A 106 18.75 -16.39 18.27
CA LYS A 106 18.70 -17.82 18.60
C LYS A 106 17.49 -18.18 19.50
N PRO A 107 17.17 -17.41 20.55
CA PRO A 107 15.97 -17.66 21.34
C PRO A 107 14.66 -17.62 20.52
N TRP A 108 14.55 -16.72 19.55
CA TRP A 108 13.39 -16.67 18.64
C TRP A 108 13.34 -17.90 17.72
N LEU A 109 14.48 -18.28 17.13
CA LEU A 109 14.56 -19.49 16.31
C LEU A 109 14.18 -20.75 17.08
N ASN A 110 14.56 -20.86 18.36
CA ASN A 110 14.17 -22.00 19.19
C ASN A 110 12.65 -22.09 19.40
N LEU A 111 11.93 -20.96 19.47
CA LEU A 111 10.46 -20.96 19.53
C LEU A 111 9.83 -21.39 18.21
N LEU A 112 10.38 -20.91 17.09
CA LEU A 112 9.95 -21.33 15.75
C LEU A 112 10.13 -22.84 15.58
N ASP A 113 11.33 -23.36 15.89
CA ASP A 113 11.64 -24.79 15.86
C ASP A 113 10.78 -25.59 16.87
N ALA A 114 10.23 -24.94 17.91
CA ALA A 114 9.32 -25.54 18.88
C ALA A 114 7.84 -25.60 18.46
N GLY A 115 7.49 -25.08 17.27
CA GLY A 115 6.14 -25.13 16.72
C GLY A 115 5.32 -23.83 16.90
N LEU A 116 5.99 -22.67 17.03
CA LEU A 116 5.29 -21.38 17.15
C LEU A 116 4.42 -21.05 15.93
N CYS A 117 4.84 -21.40 14.71
CA CYS A 117 4.03 -21.20 13.49
C CYS A 117 2.72 -21.98 13.58
N SER A 118 2.77 -23.27 13.94
CA SER A 118 1.59 -24.12 14.08
C SER A 118 0.64 -23.63 15.17
N LEU A 119 1.17 -23.11 16.28
CA LEU A 119 0.37 -22.48 17.34
C LEU A 119 -0.39 -21.25 16.81
N CYS A 120 0.31 -20.36 16.09
CA CYS A 120 -0.32 -19.18 15.52
C CYS A 120 -1.36 -19.55 14.45
N LEU A 121 -1.09 -20.60 13.67
CA LEU A 121 -2.00 -21.13 12.67
C LEU A 121 -3.27 -21.67 13.32
N GLU A 122 -3.16 -22.46 14.41
CA GLU A 122 -4.32 -22.96 15.18
C GLU A 122 -5.16 -21.79 15.72
N ALA A 123 -4.52 -20.70 16.15
CA ALA A 123 -5.21 -19.52 16.64
C ALA A 123 -5.99 -18.79 15.54
N VAL A 124 -5.32 -18.42 14.44
CA VAL A 124 -5.91 -17.61 13.35
C VAL A 124 -6.91 -18.41 12.50
N SER A 125 -6.78 -19.73 12.47
CA SER A 125 -7.74 -20.61 11.78
C SER A 125 -9.10 -20.66 12.47
N SER A 126 -9.22 -20.21 13.72
CA SER A 126 -10.51 -20.12 14.41
C SER A 126 -11.43 -19.07 13.75
N GLU A 127 -12.68 -19.44 13.48
CA GLU A 127 -13.70 -18.50 12.93
C GLU A 127 -13.92 -17.28 13.83
N ASP A 128 -13.72 -17.47 15.13
CA ASP A 128 -13.93 -16.44 16.15
C ASP A 128 -12.66 -15.65 16.47
N PHE A 129 -11.55 -15.82 15.73
CA PHE A 129 -10.27 -15.18 16.07
C PHE A 129 -10.40 -13.67 16.32
N PHE A 130 -11.09 -12.95 15.44
CA PHE A 130 -11.31 -11.50 15.61
C PHE A 130 -12.48 -11.14 16.56
N ASN A 131 -13.26 -12.12 17.00
CA ASN A 131 -14.27 -11.97 18.04
C ASN A 131 -13.67 -12.10 19.45
N GLU A 132 -12.42 -12.58 19.56
CA GLU A 132 -11.66 -12.60 20.81
C GLU A 132 -11.36 -11.19 21.32
N PHE A 133 -10.88 -11.12 22.56
CA PHE A 133 -10.52 -9.86 23.19
C PHE A 133 -9.45 -9.10 22.39
N SER A 134 -9.72 -7.84 22.04
CA SER A 134 -8.97 -7.10 21.03
C SER A 134 -7.47 -6.94 21.30
N ASN A 135 -7.06 -6.79 22.56
CA ASN A 135 -5.64 -6.69 22.88
C ASN A 135 -4.92 -8.02 22.74
N TRP A 136 -5.60 -9.13 23.04
CA TRP A 136 -5.05 -10.45 22.79
C TRP A 136 -4.87 -10.67 21.29
N VAL A 137 -5.84 -10.27 20.47
CA VAL A 137 -5.73 -10.31 19.00
C VAL A 137 -4.55 -9.46 18.52
N LEU A 138 -4.40 -8.23 19.03
CA LEU A 138 -3.26 -7.36 18.72
C LEU A 138 -1.92 -8.01 19.08
N ASP A 139 -1.82 -8.61 20.26
CA ASP A 139 -0.59 -9.22 20.72
C ASP A 139 -0.26 -10.50 19.92
N MET A 140 -1.27 -11.27 19.50
CA MET A 140 -1.10 -12.37 18.53
C MET A 140 -0.64 -11.88 17.16
N MET A 141 -1.22 -10.79 16.65
CA MET A 141 -0.85 -10.21 15.36
C MET A 141 0.60 -9.69 15.37
N LYS A 142 1.09 -9.16 16.50
CA LYS A 142 2.52 -8.80 16.67
C LYS A 142 3.45 -10.02 16.66
N VAL A 143 3.00 -11.14 17.24
CA VAL A 143 3.75 -12.40 17.18
C VAL A 143 3.83 -12.88 15.73
N MET A 144 2.71 -12.89 15.00
CA MET A 144 2.67 -13.25 13.57
C MET A 144 3.51 -12.29 12.72
N GLU A 145 3.50 -10.99 13.01
CA GLU A 145 4.38 -10.00 12.38
C GLU A 145 5.85 -10.35 12.57
N ALA A 146 6.27 -10.71 13.78
CA ALA A 146 7.65 -11.13 14.03
C ALA A 146 8.03 -12.43 13.32
N ILE A 147 7.08 -13.37 13.18
CA ILE A 147 7.28 -14.62 12.45
C ILE A 147 7.48 -14.32 10.95
N LEU A 148 6.58 -13.54 10.35
CA LEU A 148 6.68 -13.15 8.93
C LEU A 148 7.87 -12.21 8.70
N GLY A 149 8.29 -11.44 9.70
CA GLY A 149 9.51 -10.63 9.66
C GLY A 149 10.78 -11.45 9.43
N CYS A 150 10.78 -12.76 9.71
CA CYS A 150 11.88 -13.66 9.36
C CYS A 150 12.20 -13.70 7.85
N PHE A 151 11.23 -13.36 6.98
CA PHE A 151 11.47 -13.20 5.55
C PHE A 151 12.54 -12.14 5.23
N GLN A 152 12.70 -11.14 6.09
CA GLN A 152 13.69 -10.08 5.93
C GLN A 152 15.14 -10.56 6.13
N ALA A 153 15.33 -11.80 6.63
CA ALA A 153 16.65 -12.42 6.73
C ALA A 153 17.25 -12.82 5.37
N GLY A 154 16.42 -12.78 4.31
CA GLY A 154 16.82 -12.93 2.93
C GLY A 154 16.95 -14.38 2.45
N PRO A 155 17.23 -14.59 1.15
CA PRO A 155 17.08 -15.89 0.49
C PRO A 155 17.91 -17.02 1.10
N ARG A 156 19.10 -16.71 1.63
CA ARG A 156 19.97 -17.69 2.26
C ARG A 156 19.32 -18.31 3.52
N PHE A 157 18.72 -17.49 4.38
CA PHE A 157 18.01 -18.00 5.55
C PHE A 157 16.83 -18.89 5.13
N MET A 158 16.08 -18.45 4.12
CA MET A 158 14.94 -19.19 3.58
C MET A 158 15.35 -20.56 3.02
N GLN A 159 16.53 -20.63 2.38
CA GLN A 159 17.09 -21.88 1.86
C GLN A 159 17.58 -22.81 2.98
N GLU A 160 18.31 -22.26 3.97
CA GLU A 160 18.84 -23.04 5.11
C GLU A 160 17.71 -23.58 6.01
N LYS A 161 16.58 -22.87 6.09
CA LYS A 161 15.42 -23.19 6.92
C LYS A 161 14.16 -23.42 6.07
N SER A 162 14.26 -24.22 5.00
CA SER A 162 13.16 -24.43 4.05
C SER A 162 11.85 -24.91 4.68
N ARG A 163 11.89 -25.88 5.62
CA ARG A 163 10.69 -26.34 6.32
C ARG A 163 9.99 -25.22 7.10
N LEU A 164 10.77 -24.41 7.81
CA LEU A 164 10.24 -23.27 8.54
C LEU A 164 9.68 -22.21 7.58
N CYS A 165 10.29 -22.02 6.41
CA CYS A 165 9.73 -21.17 5.35
C CYS A 165 8.34 -21.66 4.95
N ASP A 166 8.17 -22.97 4.72
CA ASP A 166 6.87 -23.55 4.36
C ASP A 166 5.83 -23.31 5.46
N ASP A 167 6.19 -23.54 6.73
CA ASP A 167 5.33 -23.27 7.89
C ASP A 167 4.93 -21.79 7.99
N ILE A 168 5.85 -20.87 7.71
CA ILE A 168 5.56 -19.41 7.70
C ILE A 168 4.62 -19.06 6.55
N CYS A 169 4.76 -19.70 5.37
CA CYS A 169 3.86 -19.48 4.25
C CYS A 169 2.45 -19.98 4.56
N GLU A 170 2.32 -21.17 5.16
CA GLU A 170 1.03 -21.70 5.61
C GLU A 170 0.37 -20.77 6.63
N LEU A 171 1.14 -20.27 7.60
CA LEU A 171 0.66 -19.26 8.54
C LEU A 171 0.18 -17.99 7.82
N ALA A 172 0.97 -17.47 6.87
CA ALA A 172 0.62 -16.28 6.11
C ALA A 172 -0.73 -16.45 5.39
N LEU A 173 -0.93 -17.60 4.72
CA LEU A 173 -2.20 -17.93 4.07
C LEU A 173 -3.39 -17.91 5.04
N GLY A 174 -3.26 -18.54 6.20
CA GLY A 174 -4.30 -18.52 7.23
C GLY A 174 -4.59 -17.11 7.74
N VAL A 175 -3.56 -16.27 7.88
CA VAL A 175 -3.71 -14.85 8.24
C VAL A 175 -4.44 -14.09 7.13
N TRP A 176 -4.08 -14.28 5.86
CA TRP A 176 -4.73 -13.58 4.74
C TRP A 176 -6.20 -13.94 4.63
N GLU A 177 -6.53 -15.24 4.68
CA GLU A 177 -7.91 -15.72 4.63
C GLU A 177 -8.76 -15.12 5.76
N ARG A 178 -8.24 -15.16 6.99
CA ARG A 178 -8.93 -14.62 8.16
C ARG A 178 -9.08 -13.10 8.09
N CYS A 179 -8.03 -12.37 7.72
CA CYS A 179 -8.11 -10.91 7.59
C CYS A 179 -9.05 -10.48 6.46
N SER A 180 -9.08 -11.23 5.35
CA SER A 180 -9.96 -10.93 4.21
C SER A 180 -11.43 -11.15 4.57
N THR A 181 -11.73 -12.23 5.28
CA THR A 181 -13.09 -12.54 5.75
C THR A 181 -13.62 -11.51 6.76
N HIS A 182 -12.74 -10.93 7.59
CA HIS A 182 -13.09 -9.95 8.63
C HIS A 182 -12.61 -8.53 8.29
N ARG A 183 -12.72 -8.17 7.01
CA ARG A 183 -12.23 -6.89 6.49
C ARG A 183 -12.82 -5.67 7.19
N ASP A 184 -14.06 -5.77 7.65
CA ASP A 184 -14.79 -4.70 8.33
C ASP A 184 -14.08 -4.20 9.60
N ILE A 185 -13.27 -5.05 10.24
CA ILE A 185 -12.51 -4.74 11.46
C ILE A 185 -11.33 -3.81 11.19
N PHE A 186 -10.88 -3.73 9.94
CA PHE A 186 -9.77 -2.90 9.51
C PHE A 186 -10.23 -1.56 8.93
N ILE A 187 -11.54 -1.30 8.80
CA ILE A 187 -12.08 -0.08 8.19
C ILE A 187 -12.29 1.01 9.25
N ASP A 188 -12.10 2.29 8.92
CA ASP A 188 -12.35 3.37 9.87
C ASP A 188 -13.82 3.46 10.30
N GLY A 189 -14.05 3.81 11.57
CA GLY A 189 -15.40 3.96 12.12
C GLY A 189 -16.14 2.64 12.34
N ASN A 190 -15.45 1.50 12.26
CA ASN A 190 -16.04 0.20 12.55
C ASN A 190 -16.47 0.06 14.03
N ARG A 191 -17.15 -1.04 14.36
CA ARG A 191 -17.68 -1.27 15.72
C ARG A 191 -16.56 -1.45 16.76
N LEU A 192 -15.46 -2.07 16.37
CA LEU A 192 -14.27 -2.23 17.21
C LEU A 192 -13.63 -0.87 17.52
N GLU A 193 -13.55 0.05 16.56
CA GLU A 193 -13.03 1.42 16.79
C GLU A 193 -13.83 2.15 17.88
N ARG A 194 -15.15 1.94 17.95
CA ARG A 194 -16.00 2.55 18.98
C ARG A 194 -15.77 1.96 20.37
N ALA A 195 -15.50 0.67 20.45
CA ALA A 195 -15.26 -0.04 21.72
C ALA A 195 -13.82 0.08 22.21
N ALA A 196 -12.86 0.13 21.29
CA ALA A 196 -11.42 0.20 21.53
C ALA A 196 -10.76 1.11 20.48
N PRO A 197 -10.77 2.43 20.70
CA PRO A 197 -10.21 3.40 19.74
C PRO A 197 -8.75 3.12 19.40
N GLY A 198 -8.41 3.21 18.11
CA GLY A 198 -7.06 3.00 17.59
C GLY A 198 -6.63 1.54 17.42
N VAL A 199 -7.44 0.56 17.82
CA VAL A 199 -7.13 -0.87 17.59
C VAL A 199 -7.13 -1.22 16.09
N PRO A 200 -8.18 -0.90 15.31
CA PRO A 200 -8.18 -1.08 13.85
C PRO A 200 -6.94 -0.53 13.16
N ARG A 201 -6.51 0.69 13.53
CA ARG A 201 -5.27 1.30 13.04
C ARG A 201 -4.05 0.42 13.34
N GLN A 202 -3.89 -0.04 14.57
CA GLN A 202 -2.77 -0.92 14.93
C GLN A 202 -2.83 -2.25 14.17
N LEU A 203 -4.01 -2.87 14.04
CA LEU A 203 -4.19 -4.10 13.27
C LEU A 203 -3.81 -3.91 11.80
N ARG A 204 -4.21 -2.80 11.17
CA ARG A 204 -3.79 -2.45 9.81
C ARG A 204 -2.28 -2.29 9.69
N MET A 205 -1.63 -1.64 10.65
CA MET A 205 -0.17 -1.47 10.63
C MET A 205 0.55 -2.82 10.70
N LEU A 206 0.13 -3.71 11.60
CA LEU A 206 0.69 -5.06 11.72
C LEU A 206 0.46 -5.87 10.43
N LEU A 207 -0.76 -5.81 9.89
CA LEU A 207 -1.11 -6.49 8.64
C LEU A 207 -0.27 -5.98 7.46
N ARG A 208 -0.08 -4.67 7.36
CA ARG A 208 0.77 -4.03 6.36
C ARG A 208 2.22 -4.51 6.44
N ASN A 209 2.79 -4.57 7.64
CA ASN A 209 4.18 -5.01 7.83
C ASN A 209 4.38 -6.49 7.50
N MET A 210 3.39 -7.32 7.86
CA MET A 210 3.32 -8.73 7.48
C MET A 210 3.28 -8.89 5.96
N LEU A 211 2.33 -8.22 5.28
CA LEU A 211 2.20 -8.25 3.83
C LEU A 211 3.49 -7.76 3.16
N GLY A 212 4.10 -6.70 3.69
CA GLY A 212 5.35 -6.16 3.16
C GLY A 212 6.49 -7.17 3.21
N SER A 213 6.68 -7.82 4.35
CA SER A 213 7.70 -8.85 4.53
C SER A 213 7.44 -10.07 3.64
N TYR A 214 6.18 -10.49 3.52
CA TYR A 214 5.75 -11.59 2.67
C TYR A 214 6.01 -11.32 1.18
N LEU A 215 5.50 -10.20 0.68
CA LEU A 215 5.64 -9.77 -0.72
C LEU A 215 7.10 -9.58 -1.12
N HIS A 216 7.94 -9.08 -0.20
CA HIS A 216 9.38 -8.95 -0.44
C HIS A 216 10.04 -10.31 -0.68
N ALA A 217 9.75 -11.31 0.15
CA ALA A 217 10.33 -12.65 0.00
C ALA A 217 9.72 -13.49 -1.12
N LYS A 218 8.47 -13.23 -1.50
CA LYS A 218 7.71 -14.05 -2.47
C LYS A 218 7.48 -13.37 -3.81
N ARG A 219 8.14 -12.25 -4.07
CA ARG A 219 8.01 -11.46 -5.29
C ARG A 219 8.02 -12.30 -6.56
N ASP A 220 8.99 -13.21 -6.69
CA ASP A 220 9.13 -14.02 -7.90
C ASP A 220 7.94 -14.96 -8.08
N VAL A 221 7.57 -15.72 -7.04
CA VAL A 221 6.46 -16.68 -7.07
C VAL A 221 5.14 -16.00 -7.42
N LEU A 222 4.88 -14.85 -6.81
CA LEU A 222 3.65 -14.08 -7.02
C LEU A 222 3.56 -13.50 -8.44
N THR A 223 4.69 -13.24 -9.08
CA THR A 223 4.72 -12.77 -10.48
C THR A 223 4.36 -13.88 -11.46
N TYR A 224 4.63 -15.16 -11.13
CA TYR A 224 4.39 -16.30 -12.03
C TYR A 224 3.01 -16.97 -11.87
N HIS A 225 2.31 -16.73 -10.76
CA HIS A 225 1.02 -17.39 -10.44
C HIS A 225 -0.07 -16.40 -9.99
N PRO A 226 -0.51 -15.49 -10.89
CA PRO A 226 -1.45 -14.42 -10.54
C PRO A 226 -2.86 -14.93 -10.15
N ASP A 227 -3.25 -16.13 -10.58
CA ASP A 227 -4.54 -16.73 -10.27
C ASP A 227 -4.58 -17.52 -8.94
N SER A 228 -3.45 -17.60 -8.22
CA SER A 228 -3.43 -18.33 -6.95
C SER A 228 -4.35 -17.66 -5.92
N PRO A 229 -5.14 -18.42 -5.13
CA PRO A 229 -5.98 -17.85 -4.07
C PRO A 229 -5.20 -16.99 -3.07
N GLU A 230 -3.94 -17.37 -2.85
CA GLU A 230 -2.94 -16.63 -2.10
C GLU A 230 -2.73 -15.21 -2.65
N PHE A 231 -2.45 -15.11 -3.95
CA PHE A 231 -2.20 -13.84 -4.62
C PHE A 231 -3.44 -12.96 -4.59
N LEU A 232 -4.62 -13.53 -4.85
CA LEU A 232 -5.89 -12.79 -4.82
C LEU A 232 -6.18 -12.19 -3.44
N SER A 233 -6.00 -12.97 -2.38
CA SER A 233 -6.20 -12.52 -0.99
C SER A 233 -5.18 -11.45 -0.61
N THR A 234 -3.92 -11.64 -0.98
CA THR A 234 -2.84 -10.68 -0.76
C THR A 234 -3.13 -9.36 -1.47
N ARG A 235 -3.66 -9.41 -2.69
CA ARG A 235 -4.04 -8.26 -3.50
C ARG A 235 -5.17 -7.45 -2.90
N GLU A 236 -6.22 -8.11 -2.45
CA GLU A 236 -7.33 -7.45 -1.76
C GLU A 236 -6.85 -6.75 -0.48
N LEU A 237 -6.11 -7.47 0.38
CA LEU A 237 -5.63 -6.94 1.64
C LEU A 237 -4.63 -5.80 1.45
N TYR A 238 -3.77 -5.90 0.44
CA TYR A 238 -2.88 -4.79 0.06
C TYR A 238 -3.67 -3.54 -0.29
N LEU A 239 -4.69 -3.67 -1.16
CA LEU A 239 -5.54 -2.54 -1.55
C LEU A 239 -6.23 -1.92 -0.33
N MET A 240 -6.73 -2.75 0.59
CA MET A 240 -7.35 -2.30 1.83
C MET A 240 -6.38 -1.52 2.71
N CYS A 241 -5.18 -2.06 2.95
CA CYS A 241 -4.16 -1.42 3.76
C CYS A 241 -3.70 -0.08 3.15
N TRP A 242 -3.57 0.00 1.82
CA TRP A 242 -3.26 1.26 1.14
C TRP A 242 -4.41 2.27 1.24
N PHE A 243 -5.66 1.80 1.11
CA PHE A 243 -6.83 2.67 1.11
C PHE A 243 -7.11 3.28 2.49
N TYR A 244 -7.05 2.47 3.55
CA TYR A 244 -7.25 2.90 4.93
C TYR A 244 -5.93 3.22 5.65
N ARG A 245 -4.88 3.59 4.91
CA ARG A 245 -3.57 3.89 5.49
C ARG A 245 -3.65 5.14 6.37
N ASP A 246 -3.10 5.01 7.56
CA ASP A 246 -2.80 6.11 8.47
C ASP A 246 -1.51 6.84 8.04
N GLU A 247 -1.55 8.16 7.96
CA GLU A 247 -0.39 9.01 7.62
C GLU A 247 0.56 9.18 8.83
N PRO A 248 1.87 9.44 8.65
CA PRO A 248 2.56 9.79 7.40
C PRO A 248 3.21 8.61 6.66
N TRP A 249 3.50 8.85 5.39
CA TRP A 249 4.21 7.97 4.46
C TRP A 249 5.70 7.84 4.81
N ARG A 250 6.17 6.65 5.22
CA ARG A 250 7.60 6.40 5.51
C ARG A 250 8.13 5.01 5.13
N ASP A 251 7.29 4.11 4.60
CA ASP A 251 7.66 2.70 4.51
C ASP A 251 7.71 2.18 3.07
N ALA A 252 8.48 1.09 2.89
CA ALA A 252 8.61 0.34 1.64
C ALA A 252 7.34 -0.38 1.17
N PHE A 253 6.27 -0.38 1.96
CA PHE A 253 5.07 -1.15 1.63
C PHE A 253 4.50 -0.78 0.25
N GLU A 254 4.47 0.52 -0.06
CA GLU A 254 3.94 1.03 -1.31
C GLU A 254 4.77 0.63 -2.54
N MET A 255 6.05 0.26 -2.38
CA MET A 255 6.83 -0.30 -3.51
C MET A 255 6.26 -1.63 -3.97
N LEU A 256 5.64 -2.37 -3.07
CA LEU A 256 5.20 -3.74 -3.33
C LEU A 256 3.86 -3.77 -4.08
N GLY A 257 3.19 -2.63 -4.19
CA GLY A 257 1.96 -2.51 -4.97
C GLY A 257 2.15 -2.90 -6.43
N THR A 258 3.28 -2.58 -7.06
CA THR A 258 3.51 -3.04 -8.43
C THR A 258 3.65 -4.54 -8.54
N VAL A 259 4.25 -5.22 -7.56
CA VAL A 259 4.32 -6.68 -7.54
C VAL A 259 2.90 -7.28 -7.51
N VAL A 260 2.05 -6.72 -6.66
CA VAL A 260 0.68 -7.20 -6.42
C VAL A 260 -0.27 -6.92 -7.60
N PHE A 261 0.02 -5.90 -8.39
CA PHE A 261 -0.86 -5.48 -9.49
C PHE A 261 -0.25 -5.64 -10.88
N ALA A 262 0.99 -6.12 -11.01
CA ALA A 262 1.67 -6.26 -12.30
C ALA A 262 0.89 -7.13 -13.28
N SER A 263 0.37 -8.27 -12.83
CA SER A 263 -0.39 -9.20 -13.68
C SER A 263 -1.63 -8.56 -14.28
N LEU A 264 -2.32 -7.70 -13.52
CA LEU A 264 -3.51 -6.99 -14.00
C LEU A 264 -3.20 -6.05 -15.17
N ILE A 265 -1.97 -5.52 -15.27
CA ILE A 265 -1.63 -4.56 -16.32
C ILE A 265 -1.66 -5.22 -17.69
N GLU A 266 -1.30 -6.49 -17.76
CA GLU A 266 -1.25 -7.27 -19.01
C GLU A 266 -2.63 -7.85 -19.38
N GLU A 267 -3.52 -8.05 -18.41
CA GLU A 267 -4.85 -8.64 -18.59
C GLU A 267 -5.98 -7.62 -18.47
N HIS A 268 -6.30 -6.93 -19.57
CA HIS A 268 -7.29 -5.84 -19.59
C HIS A 268 -8.69 -6.22 -19.03
N ASP A 269 -9.17 -7.43 -19.29
CA ASP A 269 -10.48 -7.88 -18.79
C ASP A 269 -10.44 -8.23 -17.30
N GLU A 270 -9.33 -8.78 -16.80
CA GLU A 270 -9.14 -8.99 -15.36
C GLU A 270 -9.05 -7.65 -14.63
N LEU A 271 -8.28 -6.70 -15.17
CA LEU A 271 -8.18 -5.35 -14.60
C LEU A 271 -9.54 -4.66 -14.53
N ARG A 272 -10.36 -4.76 -15.59
CA ARG A 272 -11.73 -4.21 -15.59
C ARG A 272 -12.56 -4.82 -14.47
N ARG A 273 -12.60 -6.15 -14.36
CA ARG A 273 -13.33 -6.86 -13.30
C ARG A 273 -12.84 -6.46 -11.92
N PHE A 274 -11.53 -6.37 -11.74
CA PHE A 274 -10.91 -5.91 -10.50
C PHE A 274 -11.35 -4.48 -10.14
N ILE A 275 -11.31 -3.54 -11.09
CA ILE A 275 -11.76 -2.16 -10.83
C ILE A 275 -13.23 -2.13 -10.43
N GLU A 276 -14.10 -2.86 -11.12
CA GLU A 276 -15.53 -2.87 -10.83
C GLU A 276 -15.86 -3.52 -9.47
N GLN A 277 -15.26 -4.68 -9.18
CA GLN A 277 -15.57 -5.48 -7.99
C GLN A 277 -14.77 -5.04 -6.76
N GLU A 278 -13.48 -4.78 -6.92
CA GLU A 278 -12.57 -4.47 -5.81
C GLU A 278 -12.46 -2.99 -5.54
N VAL A 279 -12.54 -2.13 -6.56
CA VAL A 279 -12.42 -0.68 -6.37
C VAL A 279 -13.78 -0.02 -6.20
N PHE A 280 -14.65 -0.12 -7.19
CA PHE A 280 -15.91 0.63 -7.22
C PHE A 280 -16.92 0.12 -6.21
N LEU A 281 -17.16 -1.19 -6.17
CA LEU A 281 -18.15 -1.77 -5.27
C LEU A 281 -17.77 -1.59 -3.80
N LYS A 282 -16.48 -1.75 -3.47
CA LYS A 282 -15.98 -1.77 -2.09
C LYS A 282 -15.58 -0.38 -1.55
N TYR A 283 -15.00 0.49 -2.37
CA TYR A 283 -14.47 1.79 -1.91
C TYR A 283 -15.14 3.00 -2.58
N GLY A 284 -15.67 2.81 -3.79
CA GLY A 284 -16.21 3.89 -4.62
C GLY A 284 -15.13 4.64 -5.41
N ALA A 285 -15.45 4.96 -6.66
CA ALA A 285 -14.51 5.62 -7.58
C ALA A 285 -14.01 6.97 -7.05
N GLU A 286 -14.90 7.82 -6.51
CA GLU A 286 -14.53 9.14 -6.00
C GLU A 286 -13.58 9.05 -4.79
N SER A 287 -13.90 8.19 -3.82
CA SER A 287 -13.08 7.99 -2.62
C SER A 287 -11.70 7.43 -2.97
N TYR A 288 -11.64 6.51 -3.95
CA TYR A 288 -10.38 6.01 -4.50
C TYR A 288 -9.51 7.13 -5.06
N LEU A 289 -10.08 7.99 -5.90
CA LEU A 289 -9.34 9.12 -6.48
C LEU A 289 -8.89 10.12 -5.42
N LYS A 290 -9.73 10.41 -4.41
CA LYS A 290 -9.35 11.25 -3.26
C LYS A 290 -8.18 10.64 -2.49
N ARG A 291 -8.20 9.32 -2.26
CA ARG A 291 -7.09 8.62 -1.60
C ARG A 291 -5.81 8.64 -2.44
N LEU A 292 -5.93 8.45 -3.75
CA LEU A 292 -4.80 8.56 -4.66
C LEU A 292 -4.23 9.98 -4.69
N THR A 293 -5.09 11.00 -4.62
CA THR A 293 -4.70 12.42 -4.50
C THR A 293 -3.83 12.63 -3.27
N VAL A 294 -4.28 12.17 -2.10
CA VAL A 294 -3.50 12.21 -0.85
C VAL A 294 -2.17 11.47 -1.01
N THR A 295 -2.16 10.32 -1.68
CA THR A 295 -0.92 9.56 -1.94
C THR A 295 0.08 10.41 -2.75
N VAL A 296 -0.36 11.04 -3.83
CA VAL A 296 0.50 11.88 -4.71
C VAL A 296 1.02 13.14 -3.99
N GLU A 297 0.22 13.71 -3.08
CA GLU A 297 0.57 14.92 -2.35
C GLU A 297 1.57 14.65 -1.22
N THR A 298 1.39 13.54 -0.52
CA THR A 298 2.16 13.18 0.69
C THR A 298 3.51 12.56 0.39
N VAL A 299 3.73 12.05 -0.82
CA VAL A 299 5.02 11.51 -1.25
C VAL A 299 6.08 12.62 -1.15
N ASP A 300 7.08 12.40 -0.28
CA ASP A 300 8.28 13.23 -0.28
C ASP A 300 9.06 12.87 -1.53
N THR A 301 8.88 13.69 -2.55
CA THR A 301 9.61 13.47 -3.77
C THR A 301 11.11 13.54 -3.49
N ASN A 302 11.59 14.41 -2.58
CA ASN A 302 13.01 14.69 -2.40
C ASN A 302 13.82 13.52 -1.84
N ASP A 303 13.17 12.54 -1.21
CA ASP A 303 13.79 11.30 -0.81
C ASP A 303 14.03 10.40 -2.04
N PRO A 304 15.30 10.11 -2.40
CA PRO A 304 15.62 9.24 -3.52
C PRO A 304 15.04 7.82 -3.37
N ASN A 305 14.82 7.34 -2.14
CA ASN A 305 14.23 6.01 -1.91
C ASN A 305 12.73 5.97 -2.26
N CYS A 306 12.08 7.13 -2.27
CA CYS A 306 10.66 7.26 -2.58
C CYS A 306 10.38 7.30 -4.10
N HIS A 307 11.40 7.60 -4.93
CA HIS A 307 11.29 7.73 -6.38
C HIS A 307 10.88 6.45 -7.10
N PRO A 308 11.50 5.28 -6.84
CA PRO A 308 11.05 4.01 -7.40
C PRO A 308 9.58 3.72 -7.11
N LEU A 309 9.11 4.10 -5.92
CA LEU A 309 7.74 3.87 -5.44
C LEU A 309 6.76 4.69 -6.23
N LEU A 310 7.07 5.97 -6.36
CA LEU A 310 6.23 6.91 -7.06
C LEU A 310 6.14 6.52 -8.55
N ALA A 311 7.26 6.20 -9.18
CA ALA A 311 7.29 5.77 -10.57
C ALA A 311 6.42 4.53 -10.80
N SER A 312 6.60 3.52 -9.96
CA SER A 312 5.84 2.26 -9.95
C SER A 312 4.34 2.49 -9.74
N CYS A 313 3.98 3.28 -8.73
CA CYS A 313 2.59 3.60 -8.41
C CYS A 313 1.92 4.34 -9.56
N ILE A 314 2.51 5.42 -10.07
CA ILE A 314 1.91 6.23 -11.14
C ILE A 314 1.83 5.44 -12.45
N ALA A 315 2.80 4.56 -12.74
CA ALA A 315 2.74 3.68 -13.91
C ALA A 315 1.54 2.73 -13.85
N LEU A 316 1.28 2.11 -12.69
CA LEU A 316 0.08 1.30 -12.47
C LEU A 316 -1.20 2.14 -12.62
N GLN A 317 -1.23 3.31 -11.97
CA GLN A 317 -2.40 4.18 -11.99
C GLN A 317 -2.72 4.70 -13.40
N ARG A 318 -1.72 4.86 -14.26
CA ARG A 318 -1.95 5.21 -15.67
C ARG A 318 -2.92 4.23 -16.32
N THR A 319 -2.77 2.93 -16.09
CA THR A 319 -3.65 1.91 -16.67
C THR A 319 -5.00 1.89 -15.98
N VAL A 320 -5.03 1.90 -14.64
CA VAL A 320 -6.27 1.87 -13.84
C VAL A 320 -7.20 3.04 -14.18
N LEU A 321 -6.66 4.26 -14.27
CA LEU A 321 -7.43 5.48 -14.50
C LEU A 321 -7.99 5.61 -15.92
N THR A 322 -7.65 4.69 -16.84
CA THR A 322 -8.30 4.64 -18.16
C THR A 322 -9.72 4.03 -18.10
N HIS A 323 -10.11 3.44 -16.97
CA HIS A 323 -11.44 2.91 -16.78
C HIS A 323 -12.49 4.03 -16.75
N GLU A 324 -13.56 3.88 -17.54
CA GLU A 324 -14.54 4.95 -17.76
C GLU A 324 -15.33 5.35 -16.49
N GLY A 325 -15.50 4.42 -15.55
CA GLY A 325 -16.16 4.67 -14.27
C GLY A 325 -15.49 5.76 -13.40
N PHE A 326 -14.22 6.10 -13.65
CA PHE A 326 -13.56 7.22 -12.95
C PHE A 326 -13.87 8.59 -13.56
N ARG A 327 -14.27 8.67 -14.83
CA ARG A 327 -14.40 9.94 -15.59
C ARG A 327 -15.21 11.02 -14.85
N PRO A 328 -16.38 10.72 -14.23
CA PRO A 328 -17.18 11.75 -13.57
C PRO A 328 -16.49 12.42 -12.37
N TYR A 329 -15.45 11.78 -11.81
CA TYR A 329 -14.83 12.18 -10.54
C TYR A 329 -13.39 12.69 -10.69
N LEU A 330 -12.78 12.52 -11.86
CA LEU A 330 -11.36 12.87 -12.09
C LEU A 330 -11.06 14.35 -11.82
N LEU A 331 -11.96 15.25 -12.23
CA LEU A 331 -11.77 16.69 -11.99
C LEU A 331 -12.09 17.09 -10.54
N SER A 332 -13.18 16.58 -9.97
CA SER A 332 -13.66 16.97 -8.63
C SER A 332 -12.83 16.37 -7.49
N SER A 333 -12.12 15.26 -7.73
CA SER A 333 -11.28 14.60 -6.72
C SER A 333 -10.01 15.38 -6.35
N GLY A 334 -9.58 16.33 -7.18
CA GLY A 334 -8.31 17.04 -7.01
C GLY A 334 -7.09 16.35 -7.63
N LEU A 335 -7.22 15.08 -8.05
CA LEU A 335 -6.11 14.27 -8.55
C LEU A 335 -5.33 14.92 -9.69
N VAL A 336 -6.03 15.52 -10.66
CA VAL A 336 -5.39 16.17 -11.82
C VAL A 336 -4.45 17.29 -11.39
N ARG A 337 -4.89 18.12 -10.43
CA ARG A 337 -4.07 19.19 -9.88
C ARG A 337 -2.82 18.62 -9.22
N SER A 338 -2.98 17.61 -8.38
CA SER A 338 -1.88 17.02 -7.61
C SER A 338 -0.85 16.32 -8.50
N LEU A 339 -1.30 15.64 -9.57
CA LEU A 339 -0.40 15.09 -10.59
C LEU A 339 0.40 16.19 -11.31
N CYS A 340 -0.26 17.28 -11.71
CA CYS A 340 0.41 18.41 -12.35
C CYS A 340 1.41 19.11 -11.41
N GLU A 341 1.07 19.28 -10.14
CA GLU A 341 1.97 19.84 -9.13
C GLU A 341 3.15 18.90 -8.83
N MET A 342 2.91 17.59 -8.77
CA MET A 342 3.95 16.57 -8.64
C MET A 342 4.97 16.65 -9.78
N VAL A 343 4.54 16.66 -11.05
CA VAL A 343 5.46 16.75 -12.20
C VAL A 343 6.26 18.06 -12.17
N ARG A 344 5.67 19.17 -11.72
CA ARG A 344 6.42 20.42 -11.56
C ARG A 344 7.46 20.37 -10.45
N ARG A 345 7.15 19.71 -9.32
CA ARG A 345 8.12 19.47 -8.24
C ARG A 345 9.28 18.63 -8.76
N GLU A 346 8.96 17.55 -9.47
CA GLU A 346 9.91 16.67 -10.13
C GLU A 346 10.81 17.43 -11.11
N GLY A 347 10.24 18.20 -12.03
CA GLY A 347 11.01 18.92 -13.06
C GLY A 347 11.87 20.09 -12.54
N ARG A 348 11.77 20.45 -11.25
CA ARG A 348 12.62 21.48 -10.62
C ARG A 348 13.85 20.91 -9.93
N ARG A 349 14.03 19.59 -9.95
CA ARG A 349 15.20 18.95 -9.37
C ARG A 349 16.46 19.27 -10.15
N GLN A 350 17.45 19.79 -9.43
CA GLN A 350 18.74 20.14 -10.02
C GLN A 350 19.74 18.96 -9.96
N ASN A 351 19.49 17.96 -9.10
CA ASN A 351 20.41 16.85 -8.84
C ASN A 351 19.66 15.51 -8.86
N ILE A 352 19.26 15.03 -10.04
CA ILE A 352 18.72 13.67 -10.18
C ILE A 352 19.93 12.72 -10.29
N PRO A 353 20.08 11.75 -9.36
CA PRO A 353 21.11 10.73 -9.49
C PRO A 353 21.01 10.02 -10.85
N PRO A 354 22.13 9.74 -11.56
CA PRO A 354 22.08 9.14 -12.90
C PRO A 354 21.29 7.82 -12.97
N ASP A 355 21.36 7.02 -11.91
CA ASP A 355 20.60 5.77 -11.70
C ASP A 355 19.09 5.99 -11.53
N HIS A 356 18.65 7.19 -11.13
CA HIS A 356 17.24 7.55 -10.99
C HIS A 356 16.66 8.29 -12.19
N ALA A 357 17.46 8.61 -13.22
CA ALA A 357 16.98 9.30 -14.41
C ALA A 357 15.80 8.55 -15.06
N HIS A 358 15.90 7.22 -15.19
CA HIS A 358 14.84 6.40 -15.79
C HIS A 358 13.52 6.45 -15.00
N LEU A 359 13.58 6.57 -13.66
CA LEU A 359 12.41 6.62 -12.79
C LEU A 359 11.66 7.93 -12.99
N HIS A 360 12.41 9.02 -13.08
CA HIS A 360 11.86 10.33 -13.35
C HIS A 360 11.19 10.39 -14.73
N LEU A 361 11.80 9.77 -15.75
CA LEU A 361 11.18 9.60 -17.06
C LEU A 361 9.87 8.80 -16.98
N LEU A 362 9.86 7.70 -16.24
CA LEU A 362 8.68 6.86 -16.05
C LEU A 362 7.53 7.62 -15.37
N ILE A 363 7.82 8.43 -14.35
CA ILE A 363 6.82 9.29 -13.69
C ILE A 363 6.21 10.26 -14.71
N ILE A 364 7.05 11.02 -15.43
CA ILE A 364 6.60 12.02 -16.41
C ILE A 364 5.76 11.36 -17.50
N LYS A 365 6.26 10.27 -18.10
CA LYS A 365 5.56 9.51 -19.14
C LYS A 365 4.22 8.99 -18.64
N SER A 366 4.16 8.52 -17.39
CA SER A 366 2.95 7.97 -16.82
C SER A 366 1.89 9.04 -16.57
N VAL A 367 2.29 10.19 -16.02
CA VAL A 367 1.39 11.35 -15.87
C VAL A 367 0.94 11.87 -17.22
N GLN A 368 1.84 12.03 -18.20
CA GLN A 368 1.48 12.45 -19.55
C GLN A 368 0.46 11.51 -20.21
N GLY A 369 0.59 10.19 -19.99
CA GLY A 369 -0.40 9.21 -20.42
C GLY A 369 -1.79 9.45 -19.80
N ILE A 370 -1.84 9.70 -18.49
CA ILE A 370 -3.08 10.04 -17.78
C ILE A 370 -3.68 11.34 -18.33
N LEU A 371 -2.88 12.39 -18.49
CA LEU A 371 -3.34 13.68 -19.00
C LEU A 371 -3.83 13.58 -20.46
N SER A 372 -3.18 12.76 -21.28
CA SER A 372 -3.60 12.48 -22.66
C SER A 372 -4.96 11.78 -22.69
N TYR A 373 -5.16 10.75 -21.86
CA TYR A 373 -6.44 10.08 -21.71
C TYR A 373 -7.54 11.06 -21.27
N LEU A 374 -7.30 11.87 -20.25
CA LEU A 374 -8.25 12.88 -19.76
C LEU A 374 -8.62 13.88 -20.85
N THR A 375 -7.64 14.33 -21.64
CA THR A 375 -7.87 15.29 -22.73
C THR A 375 -8.72 14.69 -23.85
N LYS A 376 -8.50 13.40 -24.19
CA LYS A 376 -9.25 12.68 -25.22
C LYS A 376 -10.69 12.37 -24.80
N TYR A 377 -10.89 11.96 -23.56
CA TYR A 377 -12.15 11.32 -23.14
C TYR A 377 -12.95 12.09 -22.08
N VAL A 378 -12.40 13.16 -21.49
CA VAL A 378 -13.05 13.98 -20.46
C VAL A 378 -12.95 15.46 -20.86
N SER A 379 -13.87 15.88 -21.73
CA SER A 379 -13.82 17.20 -22.39
C SER A 379 -13.82 18.38 -21.41
N GLU A 380 -14.44 18.19 -20.23
CA GLU A 380 -14.53 19.14 -19.13
C GLU A 380 -13.14 19.46 -18.55
N CYS A 381 -12.21 18.49 -18.58
CA CYS A 381 -10.85 18.66 -18.07
C CYS A 381 -10.00 19.59 -18.95
N ILE A 382 -10.31 19.73 -20.25
CA ILE A 382 -9.47 20.50 -21.19
C ILE A 382 -9.31 21.96 -20.73
N ALA A 383 -10.40 22.57 -20.26
CA ALA A 383 -10.36 23.96 -19.81
C ALA A 383 -9.47 24.13 -18.57
N ALA A 384 -9.60 23.24 -17.58
CA ALA A 384 -8.79 23.25 -16.36
C ALA A 384 -7.31 22.98 -16.68
N LEU A 385 -7.02 21.97 -17.49
CA LEU A 385 -5.67 21.60 -17.91
C LEU A 385 -4.94 22.76 -18.60
N VAL A 386 -5.61 23.49 -19.50
CA VAL A 386 -5.01 24.61 -20.23
C VAL A 386 -4.88 25.86 -19.35
N ARG A 387 -5.92 26.21 -18.60
CA ARG A 387 -5.97 27.49 -17.87
C ARG A 387 -5.25 27.44 -16.54
N GLU A 388 -5.57 26.44 -15.73
CA GLU A 388 -5.20 26.33 -14.33
C GLU A 388 -3.90 25.53 -14.17
N HIS A 389 -3.77 24.45 -14.93
CA HIS A 389 -2.64 23.53 -14.79
C HIS A 389 -1.60 23.65 -15.90
N ASP A 390 -1.73 24.63 -16.80
CA ASP A 390 -0.68 24.98 -17.76
C ASP A 390 -0.04 23.76 -18.45
N VAL A 391 -0.88 22.83 -18.90
CA VAL A 391 -0.45 21.49 -19.31
C VAL A 391 0.60 21.51 -20.43
N LEU A 392 0.65 22.56 -21.23
CA LEU A 392 1.67 22.73 -22.26
C LEU A 392 3.09 22.92 -21.69
N ASP A 393 3.24 23.54 -20.50
CA ASP A 393 4.53 23.62 -19.80
C ASP A 393 4.96 22.22 -19.33
N ILE A 394 4.02 21.43 -18.82
CA ILE A 394 4.28 20.04 -18.39
C ILE A 394 4.69 19.17 -19.58
N ILE A 395 4.03 19.31 -20.72
CA ILE A 395 4.36 18.59 -21.96
C ILE A 395 5.74 19.01 -22.46
N ALA A 396 6.00 20.31 -22.58
CA ALA A 396 7.28 20.83 -23.06
C ALA A 396 8.45 20.35 -22.19
N ARG A 397 8.30 20.44 -20.86
CA ARG A 397 9.31 19.92 -19.92
C ARG A 397 9.52 18.43 -20.08
N GLY A 398 8.44 17.65 -20.16
CA GLY A 398 8.55 16.20 -20.29
C GLY A 398 9.26 15.80 -21.59
N ILE A 399 8.99 16.48 -22.71
CA ILE A 399 9.72 16.28 -23.97
C ILE A 399 11.22 16.55 -23.78
N LEU A 400 11.59 17.68 -23.16
CA LEU A 400 13.01 18.00 -22.92
C LEU A 400 13.68 16.97 -22.02
N THR A 401 13.00 16.54 -20.95
CA THR A 401 13.53 15.51 -20.07
C THR A 401 13.75 14.20 -20.82
N LEU A 402 12.76 13.76 -21.61
CA LEU A 402 12.87 12.54 -22.40
C LEU A 402 14.02 12.65 -23.43
N CYS A 403 14.14 13.77 -24.13
CA CYS A 403 15.19 14.00 -25.14
C CYS A 403 16.62 14.16 -24.57
N SER A 404 16.76 14.43 -23.26
CA SER A 404 18.07 14.60 -22.62
C SER A 404 18.71 13.28 -22.19
N SER A 405 17.95 12.18 -22.19
CA SER A 405 18.42 10.82 -21.97
C SER A 405 18.63 10.12 -23.31
N PRO A 406 19.51 9.10 -23.44
CA PRO A 406 19.48 8.21 -24.60
C PRO A 406 18.07 7.65 -24.74
N LEU A 407 17.34 8.17 -25.73
CA LEU A 407 15.93 7.89 -25.93
C LEU A 407 15.77 6.46 -26.43
N GLU A 408 14.96 5.68 -25.74
CA GLU A 408 14.35 4.53 -26.36
C GLU A 408 13.28 5.02 -27.37
N TYR A 409 13.13 4.31 -28.49
CA TYR A 409 12.13 4.61 -29.51
C TYR A 409 10.71 4.77 -28.92
N VAL A 410 10.40 3.97 -27.90
CA VAL A 410 9.11 3.97 -27.20
C VAL A 410 8.83 5.30 -26.48
N ASP A 411 9.85 5.95 -25.93
CA ASP A 411 9.71 7.22 -25.22
C ASP A 411 9.46 8.39 -26.17
N THR A 412 10.06 8.31 -27.36
CA THR A 412 9.78 9.26 -28.46
C THR A 412 8.34 9.13 -28.91
N LEU A 413 7.83 7.91 -29.09
CA LEU A 413 6.43 7.67 -29.48
C LEU A 413 5.43 8.24 -28.47
N ALA A 414 5.67 8.06 -27.17
CA ALA A 414 4.80 8.63 -26.13
C ALA A 414 4.75 10.17 -26.20
N SER A 415 5.90 10.81 -26.44
CA SER A 415 5.99 12.26 -26.63
C SER A 415 5.25 12.74 -27.87
N VAL A 416 5.34 12.00 -28.97
CA VAL A 416 4.61 12.31 -30.21
C VAL A 416 3.11 12.13 -30.01
N GLU A 417 2.68 11.09 -29.29
CA GLU A 417 1.26 10.84 -29.03
C GLU A 417 0.62 12.00 -28.26
N ILE A 418 1.26 12.48 -27.18
CA ILE A 418 0.73 13.62 -26.41
C ILE A 418 0.71 14.90 -27.24
N CYS A 419 1.71 15.12 -28.10
CA CYS A 419 1.67 16.23 -29.06
C CYS A 419 0.45 16.12 -29.98
N GLY A 420 0.17 14.94 -30.53
CA GLY A 420 -0.99 14.69 -31.38
C GLY A 420 -2.32 14.98 -30.67
N VAL A 421 -2.45 14.55 -29.41
CA VAL A 421 -3.65 14.86 -28.59
C VAL A 421 -3.88 16.36 -28.48
N TYR A 422 -2.83 17.12 -28.18
CA TYR A 422 -2.94 18.56 -28.00
C TYR A 422 -3.06 19.31 -29.33
N GLU A 423 -2.55 18.76 -30.42
CA GLU A 423 -2.80 19.26 -31.77
C GLU A 423 -4.30 19.17 -32.12
N ASP A 424 -4.95 18.04 -31.83
CA ASP A 424 -6.39 17.84 -32.03
C ASP A 424 -7.24 18.83 -31.22
N VAL A 425 -6.84 19.09 -29.96
CA VAL A 425 -7.43 20.15 -29.14
C VAL A 425 -7.27 21.51 -29.83
N GLY A 426 -6.06 21.80 -30.34
CA GLY A 426 -5.76 23.02 -31.07
C GLY A 426 -6.65 23.20 -32.31
N ARG A 427 -6.80 22.15 -33.14
CA ARG A 427 -7.66 22.15 -34.33
C ARG A 427 -9.13 22.39 -33.95
N THR A 428 -9.61 21.68 -32.92
CA THR A 428 -10.98 21.83 -32.40
C THR A 428 -11.24 23.25 -31.89
N LEU A 429 -10.31 23.83 -31.12
CA LEU A 429 -10.41 25.20 -30.63
C LEU A 429 -10.27 26.23 -31.77
N ALA A 430 -9.50 25.94 -32.80
CA ALA A 430 -9.32 26.82 -33.95
C ALA A 430 -10.62 26.99 -34.76
N ALA A 431 -11.43 25.93 -34.85
CA ALA A 431 -12.76 25.96 -35.46
C ALA A 431 -13.79 26.78 -34.67
N ARG A 432 -13.55 27.03 -33.37
CA ARG A 432 -14.43 27.86 -32.53
C ARG A 432 -14.21 29.36 -32.80
N SER A 433 -15.20 30.17 -32.40
CA SER A 433 -15.14 31.64 -32.50
C SER A 433 -13.82 32.23 -31.98
N THR A 434 -13.29 33.26 -32.64
CA THR A 434 -12.11 34.02 -32.19
C THR A 434 -12.32 34.71 -30.83
N LYS A 435 -13.59 34.89 -30.42
CA LYS A 435 -13.98 35.41 -29.10
C LYS A 435 -13.93 34.35 -28.00
N ASN A 436 -13.78 33.06 -28.32
CA ASN A 436 -13.69 32.00 -27.33
C ASN A 436 -12.45 32.18 -26.43
N SER A 437 -12.66 32.32 -25.12
CA SER A 437 -11.58 32.57 -24.16
C SER A 437 -10.58 31.41 -24.08
N LEU A 438 -11.06 30.16 -24.11
CA LEU A 438 -10.19 28.98 -24.06
C LEU A 438 -9.26 28.90 -25.28
N ARG A 439 -9.75 29.24 -26.48
CA ARG A 439 -8.93 29.35 -27.70
C ARG A 439 -7.80 30.38 -27.52
N LYS A 440 -8.09 31.54 -26.92
CA LYS A 440 -7.08 32.58 -26.64
C LYS A 440 -6.06 32.11 -25.62
N ASP A 441 -6.51 31.47 -24.54
CA ASP A 441 -5.64 30.90 -23.51
C ASP A 441 -4.70 29.85 -24.09
N TYR A 442 -5.25 28.88 -24.83
CA TYR A 442 -4.48 27.83 -25.49
C TYR A 442 -3.40 28.42 -26.42
N LYS A 443 -3.77 29.35 -27.32
CA LYS A 443 -2.80 30.00 -28.23
C LYS A 443 -1.69 30.73 -27.48
N ARG A 444 -2.04 31.44 -26.40
CA ARG A 444 -1.08 32.18 -25.58
C ARG A 444 -0.10 31.22 -24.88
N ARG A 445 -0.61 30.16 -24.24
CA ARG A 445 0.22 29.15 -23.57
C ARG A 445 1.11 28.43 -24.58
N LEU A 446 0.56 27.99 -25.72
CA LEU A 446 1.32 27.31 -26.76
C LEU A 446 2.50 28.16 -27.24
N ARG A 447 2.29 29.44 -27.57
CA ARG A 447 3.40 30.32 -27.97
C ARG A 447 4.44 30.45 -26.87
N ARG A 448 4.02 30.55 -25.61
CA ARG A 448 4.94 30.74 -24.50
C ARG A 448 5.83 29.53 -24.26
N GLU A 449 5.30 28.31 -24.39
CA GLU A 449 6.04 27.08 -24.09
C GLU A 449 6.75 26.47 -25.31
N TRP A 450 6.16 26.58 -26.50
CA TRP A 450 6.64 25.85 -27.68
C TRP A 450 7.89 26.45 -28.32
N TYR A 451 8.02 27.79 -28.35
CA TYR A 451 9.23 28.41 -28.90
C TYR A 451 10.48 28.11 -28.06
N PRO A 452 10.45 28.24 -26.71
CA PRO A 452 11.57 27.81 -25.86
C PRO A 452 11.89 26.32 -26.04
N LEU A 453 10.87 25.46 -26.11
CA LEU A 453 11.04 24.02 -26.34
C LEU A 453 11.85 23.74 -27.62
N LEU A 454 11.43 24.30 -28.76
CA LEU A 454 12.11 24.07 -30.04
C LEU A 454 13.57 24.54 -30.00
N LYS A 455 13.83 25.72 -29.42
CA LYS A 455 15.20 26.24 -29.26
C LYS A 455 16.07 25.33 -28.38
N SER A 456 15.49 24.77 -27.32
CA SER A 456 16.18 23.82 -26.45
C SER A 456 16.46 22.50 -27.17
N LEU A 457 15.52 21.99 -27.97
CA LEU A 457 15.72 20.78 -28.78
C LEU A 457 16.81 20.96 -29.83
N ASP A 458 16.85 22.11 -30.53
CA ASP A 458 17.92 22.42 -31.48
C ASP A 458 19.30 22.39 -30.80
N SER A 459 19.37 22.86 -29.56
CA SER A 459 20.60 22.85 -28.76
C SER A 459 21.02 21.42 -28.39
N VAL A 460 20.06 20.57 -27.99
CA VAL A 460 20.31 19.15 -27.68
C VAL A 460 20.78 18.39 -28.93
N ILE A 461 20.13 18.60 -30.08
CA ILE A 461 20.50 17.99 -31.36
C ILE A 461 21.92 18.43 -31.78
N ALA A 462 22.25 19.71 -31.60
CA ALA A 462 23.59 20.22 -31.90
C ALA A 462 24.66 19.56 -31.01
N GLN A 463 24.37 19.35 -29.72
CA GLN A 463 25.27 18.66 -28.79
C GLN A 463 25.47 17.18 -29.16
N GLN A 464 24.39 16.47 -29.49
CA GLN A 464 24.42 15.06 -29.89
C GLN A 464 25.18 14.81 -31.20
N ARG A 465 25.30 15.80 -32.08
CA ARG A 465 26.10 15.69 -33.32
C ARG A 465 27.60 15.86 -33.10
N ILE A 466 27.99 16.46 -31.98
CA ILE A 466 29.38 16.74 -31.63
C ILE A 466 29.98 15.59 -30.81
N SER A 467 29.17 14.92 -29.99
CA SER A 467 29.50 13.67 -29.30
C SER A 467 29.47 12.48 -30.24
#